data_AF-A0A966NYB2-F1
#
_entry.id   AF-A0A966NYB2-F1
#
_cell.length_a   1.000
_cell.length_b   1.000
_cell.length_c   1.000
_cell.angle_alpha   90.00
_cell.angle_beta   90.00
_cell.angle_gamma   90.00
#
_symmetry.space_group_name_H-M   'P 1'
#
loop_
_entity.id
_entity.type
_entity.pdbx_description
1 polymer ?
#
loop_
_entity_poly.entity_id
_entity_poly.type
_entity_poly.pdbx_seq_one_letter_code
_entity_poly.pdbx_strand_id
1 'polypeptide(L)' 'MKIRTACPLDCPDTCSLEVTVEAGRIVDIDAAPADHSSNPLTDGWICKKVKHHAERVYS' A
#
# COMPACT_ATOMS: atom_id res chain seq x y z
N MET A 1 2.00 9.16 -10.66
CA MET A 1 2.93 8.00 -10.83
C MET A 1 2.48 6.89 -9.91
N LYS A 2 2.42 5.64 -10.40
CA LYS A 2 2.16 4.46 -9.56
C LYS A 2 3.47 3.86 -9.07
N ILE A 3 3.55 3.50 -7.80
CA ILE A 3 4.71 2.91 -7.13
C ILE A 3 4.28 1.64 -6.42
N ARG A 4 5.03 0.54 -6.59
CA ARG A 4 4.87 -0.65 -5.76
C ARG A 4 5.81 -0.60 -4.57
N THR A 5 5.29 -0.89 -3.39
CA THR A 5 6.04 -0.92 -2.14
C THR A 5 5.43 -1.91 -1.16
N ALA A 6 6.10 -2.17 -0.04
CA ALA A 6 5.53 -2.90 1.07
C ALA A 6 4.86 -1.95 2.07
N CYS A 7 3.90 -2.48 2.82
CA CYS A 7 3.32 -1.79 3.97
C CYS A 7 4.41 -1.40 4.98
N PRO A 8 4.46 -0.13 5.45
CA PRO A 8 5.46 0.30 6.42
C PRO A 8 5.13 -0.09 7.87
N LEU A 9 3.96 -0.70 8.10
CA LEU A 9 3.57 -1.14 9.43
C LEU A 9 4.27 -2.46 9.76
N ASP A 10 4.83 -2.52 10.97
CA ASP A 10 5.46 -3.71 11.54
C ASP A 10 4.39 -4.74 11.95
N CYS A 11 3.79 -5.38 10.94
CA CYS A 11 2.83 -6.45 11.10
C CYS A 11 3.25 -7.64 10.22
N PRO A 12 2.88 -8.88 10.60
CA PRO A 12 3.32 -10.08 9.89
C PRO A 12 2.74 -10.19 8.48
N ASP A 13 1.65 -9.45 8.19
CA ASP A 13 0.95 -9.53 6.91
C ASP A 13 1.82 -9.09 5.73
N THR A 14 2.78 -8.16 5.94
CA THR A 14 3.72 -7.67 4.91
C THR A 14 3.04 -7.36 3.56
N CYS A 15 1.91 -6.66 3.60
CA CYS A 15 1.08 -6.41 2.41
C CYS A 15 1.84 -5.68 1.30
N SER A 16 1.61 -6.08 0.05
CA SER A 16 2.06 -5.36 -1.13
C SER A 16 1.08 -4.23 -1.48
N LEU A 17 1.60 -3.03 -1.68
CA LEU A 17 0.83 -1.82 -1.94
C LEU A 17 1.07 -1.30 -3.36
N GLU A 18 0.03 -0.76 -3.96
CA GLU A 18 0.12 0.13 -5.11
C GLU A 18 -0.24 1.55 -4.66
N VAL A 19 0.74 2.45 -4.72
CA VAL A 19 0.64 3.82 -4.21
C VAL A 19 0.65 4.79 -5.38
N THR A 20 -0.33 5.69 -5.42
CA THR A 20 -0.37 6.77 -6.41
C THR A 20 0.24 8.04 -5.81
N VAL A 21 1.26 8.57 -6.48
CA VAL A 21 1.96 9.80 -6.11
C VAL A 21 1.81 10.86 -7.19
N GLU A 22 1.36 12.06 -6.81
CA GLU A 22 1.20 13.22 -7.67
C GLU A 22 1.88 14.44 -7.05
N ALA A 23 2.64 15.19 -7.85
CA ALA A 23 3.40 16.36 -7.38
C ALA A 23 4.22 16.11 -6.10
N GLY A 24 4.80 14.91 -5.97
CA GLY A 24 5.58 14.51 -4.80
C GLY A 24 4.77 14.16 -3.55
N ARG A 25 3.43 14.03 -3.65
CA ARG A 25 2.53 13.67 -2.56
C ARG A 25 1.76 12.39 -2.83
N ILE A 26 1.54 11.58 -1.81
CA ILE A 26 0.68 10.40 -1.86
C ILE A 26 -0.78 10.87 -1.95
N VAL A 27 -1.48 10.45 -3.00
CA VAL A 27 -2.90 10.79 -3.24
C VAL A 27 -3.82 9.59 -3.12
N ASP A 28 -3.31 8.36 -3.27
CA ASP A 28 -4.08 7.13 -3.10
C ASP A 28 -3.16 5.97 -2.68
N ILE A 29 -3.72 5.03 -1.91
CA ILE A 29 -3.09 3.78 -1.50
C ILE A 29 -4.10 2.65 -1.67
N ASP A 30 -3.73 1.64 -2.45
CA ASP A 30 -4.48 0.39 -2.54
C ASP A 30 -3.56 -0.83 -2.37
N ALA A 31 -4.16 -2.01 -2.24
CA ALA A 31 -3.44 -3.25 -2.41
C ALA A 31 -2.88 -3.36 -3.83
N ALA A 32 -1.66 -3.87 -3.96
CA ALA A 32 -1.16 -4.26 -5.26
C ALA A 32 -2.01 -5.41 -5.82
N PRO A 33 -2.26 -5.47 -7.15
CA PRO A 33 -2.89 -6.62 -7.78
C PRO A 33 -2.20 -7.93 -7.40
N ALA A 34 -2.98 -9.01 -7.24
CA ALA A 34 -2.44 -10.34 -7.01
C ALA A 34 -1.70 -10.83 -8.25
N ASP A 35 -0.36 -10.82 -8.19
CA ASP A 35 0.53 -11.34 -9.22
C ASP A 35 1.82 -11.90 -8.60
N HIS A 36 2.72 -12.41 -9.45
CA HIS A 36 3.96 -13.08 -9.03
C HIS A 36 4.94 -12.20 -8.22
N SER A 37 4.74 -10.88 -8.19
CA SER A 37 5.57 -9.93 -7.44
C SER A 37 4.89 -9.35 -6.20
N SER A 38 3.61 -9.71 -5.98
CA SER A 38 2.85 -9.33 -4.79
C SER A 38 2.87 -10.44 -3.75
N ASN A 39 2.66 -10.08 -2.49
CA ASN A 39 2.61 -11.04 -1.39
C ASN A 39 1.36 -11.94 -1.52
N PRO A 40 1.54 -13.25 -1.78
CA PRO A 40 0.42 -14.17 -2.01
C PRO A 40 -0.41 -14.40 -0.75
N LEU A 41 0.14 -14.16 0.46
CA LEU A 41 -0.62 -14.29 1.71
C LEU A 41 -1.77 -13.28 1.79
N THR A 42 -1.54 -12.08 1.28
CA THR A 42 -2.50 -10.97 1.37
C THR A 42 -3.44 -10.89 0.18
N ASP A 43 -3.11 -11.54 -0.94
CA ASP A 43 -3.97 -11.72 -2.12
C ASP A 43 -4.77 -10.47 -2.55
N GLY A 44 -4.08 -9.33 -2.71
CA GLY A 44 -4.73 -8.08 -3.11
C GLY A 44 -5.61 -7.45 -2.03
N TRP A 45 -5.40 -7.81 -0.75
CA TRP A 45 -6.08 -7.21 0.39
C TRP A 45 -5.14 -6.38 1.26
N ILE A 46 -5.65 -5.27 1.78
CA ILE A 46 -5.00 -4.45 2.81
C ILE A 46 -6.00 -4.02 3.87
N CYS A 47 -5.53 -3.82 5.11
CA CYS A 47 -6.40 -3.39 6.19
C CYS A 47 -6.77 -1.89 6.08
N LYS A 48 -7.86 -1.49 6.75
CA LYS A 48 -8.32 -0.08 6.82
C LYS A 48 -7.22 0.89 7.26
N LYS A 49 -6.31 0.47 8.16
CA LYS A 49 -5.20 1.33 8.62
C LYS A 49 -4.31 1.77 7.47
N VAL A 50 -4.03 0.87 6.53
CA VAL A 50 -3.14 1.12 5.40
C VAL A 50 -3.87 1.89 4.30
N LYS A 51 -5.14 1.57 4.05
CA LYS A 51 -6.01 2.32 3.12
C LYS A 51 -6.04 3.82 3.40
N HIS A 52 -5.98 4.21 4.67
CA HIS A 52 -5.98 5.62 5.11
C HIS A 52 -4.59 6.13 5.54
N HIS A 53 -3.51 5.42 5.22
CA HIS A 53 -2.19 5.76 5.77
C HIS A 53 -1.67 7.12 5.28
N ALA A 54 -2.08 7.57 4.09
CA ALA A 54 -1.73 8.89 3.57
C ALA A 54 -2.17 10.02 4.52
N GLU A 55 -3.34 9.89 5.17
CA GLU A 55 -3.84 10.84 6.17
C GLU A 55 -2.90 10.94 7.38
N ARG A 56 -2.25 9.83 7.75
CA ARG A 56 -1.30 9.78 8.86
C ARG A 56 0.10 10.27 8.49
N VAL A 57 0.51 10.19 7.22
CA VAL A 57 1.77 10.76 6.75
C VAL A 57 1.71 12.30 6.73
N TYR A 58 0.52 12.87 6.51
CA TYR A 58 0.31 14.31 6.37
C TYR A 58 -0.49 14.95 7.51
N SER A 59 -0.57 14.27 8.66
CA SER A 59 -1.14 14.83 9.89
C SER A 59 -0.27 15.93 10.49
#